data_AF-A0A7J2PN05-F1
#
_entry.id   AF-A0A7J2PN05-F1
#
_cell.length_a   1.000
_cell.length_b   1.000
_cell.length_c   1.000
_cell.angle_alpha   90.00
_cell.angle_beta   90.00
_cell.angle_gamma   90.00
#
_symmetry.space_group_name_H-M   'P 1'
#
loop_
_entity.id
_entity.type
_entity.pdbx_description
1 polymer ?
#
loop_
_entity_poly.entity_id
_entity_poly.type
_entity_poly.pdbx_seq_one_letter_code
_entity_poly.pdbx_strand_id
1 'polypeptide(L)'
;MENRLLSQFNSVITSQWPSKQIEEQYDPLKPRELFELAYHTCNSITMRNILIKLSTGEDQGGSKAVFYSSTKKFTSIISLDNILTITKYFTDGGTGDKVIDEIQPILTKRKEKFANKDQKIKEQILKSILVERKLDECANLALLQENNRRVYFAIGDARESAAVIPIFMEAEGASLVQLALNKWMETAQRLDHEKNFPENLIPGLLKNLTQIKRWLLDLISSFLDK
;
A
#
# COMPACT_ATOMS: atom_id res chain seq x y z
N MET A 1 18.49 9.73 -0.53
CA MET A 1 18.00 11.09 -0.83
C MET A 1 16.84 11.38 0.12
N GLU A 2 16.73 12.56 0.73
CA GLU A 2 15.63 12.81 1.69
C GLU A 2 14.26 12.75 1.00
N ASN A 3 13.28 12.07 1.60
CA ASN A 3 11.93 11.96 1.08
C ASN A 3 11.18 13.30 1.21
N ARG A 4 11.42 14.20 0.25
CA ARG A 4 10.86 15.57 0.23
C ARG A 4 9.33 15.60 0.40
N LEU A 5 8.61 14.64 -0.20
CA LEU A 5 7.16 14.54 -0.05
C LEU A 5 6.76 14.26 1.39
N LEU A 6 7.49 13.37 2.08
CA LEU A 6 7.25 13.07 3.48
C LEU A 6 7.65 14.25 4.39
N SER A 7 8.79 14.91 4.11
CA SER A 7 9.20 16.10 4.85
C SER A 7 8.17 17.23 4.70
N GLN A 8 7.68 17.48 3.48
CA GLN A 8 6.60 18.43 3.22
C GLN A 8 5.30 18.03 3.92
N PHE A 9 4.93 16.75 3.87
CA PHE A 9 3.74 16.24 4.54
C PHE A 9 3.77 16.54 6.04
N ASN A 10 4.88 16.22 6.70
CA ASN A 10 5.03 16.38 8.15
C ASN A 10 5.16 17.84 8.61
N SER A 11 5.76 18.71 7.79
CA SER A 11 6.08 20.09 8.18
C SER A 11 4.98 21.10 7.81
N VAL A 12 4.28 20.89 6.70
CA VAL A 12 3.35 21.89 6.12
C VAL A 12 1.95 21.31 5.97
N ILE A 13 1.81 20.15 5.33
CA ILE A 13 0.50 19.67 4.88
C ILE A 13 -0.41 19.36 6.06
N THR A 14 0.10 18.68 7.10
CA THR A 14 -0.70 18.28 8.26
C THR A 14 -1.25 19.46 9.06
N SER A 15 -0.62 20.63 9.00
CA SER A 15 -0.98 21.81 9.79
C SER A 15 -1.68 22.90 8.99
N GLN A 16 -1.39 23.03 7.69
CA GLN A 16 -1.83 24.18 6.89
C GLN A 16 -2.88 23.83 5.83
N TRP A 17 -2.96 22.59 5.39
CA TRP A 17 -3.88 22.24 4.30
C TRP A 17 -5.28 21.93 4.81
N PRO A 18 -6.34 22.35 4.07
CA PRO A 18 -7.68 21.84 4.27
C PRO A 18 -7.71 20.31 4.28
N SER A 19 -8.51 19.74 5.18
CA SER A 19 -8.64 18.29 5.30
C SER A 19 -10.06 17.85 5.63
N LYS A 20 -10.36 16.59 5.30
CA LYS A 20 -11.54 15.86 5.76
C LYS A 20 -11.10 14.54 6.38
N GLN A 21 -11.77 14.16 7.46
CA GLN A 21 -11.45 12.98 8.23
C GLN A 21 -12.68 12.08 8.36
N ILE A 22 -12.45 10.78 8.30
CA ILE A 22 -13.40 9.76 8.72
C ILE A 22 -12.75 8.90 9.80
N GLU A 23 -13.59 8.28 10.60
CA GLU A 23 -13.19 7.40 11.68
C GLU A 23 -13.99 6.10 11.58
N GLU A 24 -13.33 4.98 11.83
CA GLU A 24 -13.93 3.66 11.74
C GLU A 24 -13.54 2.83 12.98
N GLN A 25 -14.54 2.27 13.65
CA GLN A 25 -14.34 1.43 14.83
C GLN A 25 -13.83 0.06 14.42
N TYR A 26 -12.96 -0.52 15.25
CA TYR A 26 -12.33 -1.80 14.94
C TYR A 26 -13.31 -2.96 14.87
N ASP A 27 -14.21 -3.06 15.86
CA ASP A 27 -15.13 -4.20 15.99
C ASP A 27 -15.88 -4.50 14.67
N PRO A 28 -15.91 -5.77 14.22
CA PRO A 28 -15.40 -6.98 14.88
C PRO A 28 -13.95 -7.37 14.51
N LEU A 29 -13.20 -6.49 13.84
CA LEU A 29 -11.84 -6.77 13.36
C LEU A 29 -10.77 -6.31 14.36
N LYS A 30 -9.58 -6.89 14.22
CA LYS A 30 -8.39 -6.40 14.92
C LYS A 30 -7.86 -5.11 14.29
N PRO A 31 -7.12 -4.27 15.05
CA PRO A 31 -6.48 -3.07 14.55
C PRO A 31 -5.64 -3.27 13.27
N ARG A 32 -4.82 -4.34 13.21
CA ARG A 32 -4.05 -4.68 12.01
C ARG A 32 -4.95 -4.98 10.82
N GLU A 33 -5.97 -5.80 11.01
CA GLU A 33 -6.87 -6.21 9.91
C GLU A 33 -7.56 -4.99 9.30
N LEU A 34 -8.18 -4.14 10.13
CA LEU A 34 -8.85 -2.94 9.63
C LEU A 34 -7.87 -1.97 8.98
N PHE A 35 -6.64 -1.83 9.51
CA PHE A 35 -5.59 -1.03 8.88
C PHE A 35 -5.22 -1.55 7.48
N GLU A 36 -5.06 -2.86 7.30
CA GLU A 36 -4.75 -3.45 5.99
C GLU A 36 -5.92 -3.25 5.01
N LEU A 37 -7.16 -3.44 5.45
CA LEU A 37 -8.34 -3.18 4.61
C LEU A 37 -8.44 -1.70 4.19
N ALA A 38 -8.14 -0.78 5.12
CA ALA A 38 -8.12 0.64 4.84
C ALA A 38 -6.97 1.02 3.90
N TYR A 39 -5.79 0.42 4.07
CA TYR A 39 -4.66 0.58 3.16
C TYR A 39 -5.09 0.24 1.74
N HIS A 40 -5.60 -0.97 1.54
CA HIS A 40 -6.06 -1.45 0.24
C HIS A 40 -7.19 -0.58 -0.33
N THR A 41 -8.14 -0.15 0.51
CA THR A 41 -9.28 0.68 0.09
C THR A 41 -8.86 2.08 -0.34
N CYS A 42 -7.86 2.66 0.30
CA CYS A 42 -7.33 3.96 -0.09
C CYS A 42 -6.38 3.87 -1.27
N ASN A 43 -5.76 2.71 -1.51
CA ASN A 43 -4.71 2.60 -2.50
C ASN A 43 -5.27 2.56 -3.93
N SER A 44 -4.46 3.03 -4.89
CA SER A 44 -4.77 2.92 -6.31
C SER A 44 -3.50 2.98 -7.15
N ILE A 45 -3.63 2.70 -8.44
CA ILE A 45 -2.53 2.82 -9.42
C ILE A 45 -1.97 4.26 -9.54
N THR A 46 -2.72 5.27 -9.11
CA THR A 46 -2.32 6.69 -9.18
C THR A 46 -1.76 7.22 -7.86
N MET A 47 -1.70 6.36 -6.84
CA MET A 47 -1.18 6.69 -5.53
C MET A 47 0.18 6.05 -5.31
N ARG A 48 1.09 6.87 -4.79
CA ARG A 48 2.39 6.47 -4.27
C ARG A 48 2.29 6.38 -2.75
N ASN A 49 2.59 5.23 -2.16
CA ASN A 49 2.87 5.17 -0.73
C ASN A 49 4.23 5.83 -0.47
N ILE A 50 4.25 6.87 0.37
CA ILE A 50 5.48 7.59 0.72
C ILE A 50 5.94 7.29 2.15
N LEU A 51 5.08 6.66 2.96
CA LEU A 51 5.38 6.17 4.30
C LEU A 51 4.49 4.97 4.61
N ILE A 52 5.10 3.95 5.20
CA ILE A 52 4.42 2.87 5.89
C ILE A 52 5.19 2.58 7.19
N LYS A 53 4.47 2.52 8.31
CA LYS A 53 4.97 2.09 9.62
C LYS A 53 3.91 1.21 10.24
N LEU A 54 4.30 0.05 10.73
CA LEU A 54 3.39 -0.88 11.39
C LEU A 54 3.62 -0.83 12.90
N SER A 55 2.55 -0.99 13.68
CA SER A 55 2.63 -1.32 15.10
C SER A 55 3.31 -2.68 15.31
N THR A 56 3.89 -2.88 16.50
CA THR A 56 4.63 -4.09 16.85
C THR A 56 3.72 -5.31 17.04
N GLY A 57 2.50 -5.09 17.53
CA GLY A 57 1.47 -6.13 17.68
C GLY A 57 0.33 -5.97 16.67
N GLU A 58 -0.34 -7.07 16.36
CA GLU A 58 -1.54 -7.04 15.49
C GLU A 58 -2.77 -6.45 16.17
N ASP A 59 -2.83 -6.56 17.50
CA ASP A 59 -3.92 -6.08 18.34
C ASP A 59 -3.67 -4.67 18.91
N GLN A 60 -2.68 -3.96 18.38
CA GLN A 60 -2.24 -2.65 18.89
C GLN A 60 -2.37 -1.55 17.83
N GLY A 61 -2.77 -0.37 18.29
CA GLY A 61 -2.63 0.88 17.56
C GLY A 61 -1.16 1.23 17.25
N GLY A 62 -0.96 2.23 16.41
CA GLY A 62 0.36 2.78 16.05
C GLY A 62 0.79 2.55 14.60
N SER A 63 -0.03 1.87 13.80
CA SER A 63 0.22 1.72 12.37
C SER A 63 -0.13 3.00 11.62
N LYS A 64 0.71 3.41 10.66
CA LYS A 64 0.55 4.62 9.87
C LYS A 64 0.93 4.38 8.41
N ALA A 65 0.09 4.84 7.48
CA ALA A 65 0.40 4.93 6.07
C ALA A 65 0.16 6.36 5.56
N VAL A 66 0.98 6.81 4.61
CA VAL A 66 0.76 8.08 3.89
C VAL A 66 0.88 7.83 2.40
N PHE A 67 -0.17 8.21 1.68
CA PHE A 67 -0.24 8.18 0.23
C PHE A 67 -0.18 9.59 -0.34
N TYR A 68 0.48 9.71 -1.49
CA TYR A 68 0.49 10.89 -2.33
C TYR A 68 -0.09 10.54 -3.70
N SER A 69 -1.10 11.29 -4.14
CA SER A 69 -1.75 11.09 -5.44
C SER A 69 -1.13 11.97 -6.53
N SER A 70 -1.26 11.55 -7.79
CA SER A 70 -0.89 12.38 -8.96
C SER A 70 -1.62 13.73 -9.01
N THR A 71 -2.79 13.85 -8.37
CA THR A 71 -3.55 15.11 -8.22
C THR A 71 -3.06 16.01 -7.08
N LYS A 72 -1.85 15.75 -6.55
CA LYS A 72 -1.22 16.50 -5.44
C LYS A 72 -2.00 16.48 -4.13
N LYS A 73 -2.82 15.45 -3.88
CA LYS A 73 -3.53 15.24 -2.61
C LYS A 73 -2.81 14.20 -1.76
N PHE A 74 -2.94 14.31 -0.44
CA PHE A 74 -2.39 13.33 0.50
C PHE A 74 -3.51 12.58 1.21
N THR A 75 -3.28 11.31 1.54
CA THR A 75 -4.18 10.50 2.37
C THR A 75 -3.36 9.82 3.44
N SER A 76 -3.71 10.07 4.70
CA SER A 76 -3.08 9.47 5.87
C SER A 76 -4.04 8.48 6.49
N ILE A 77 -3.54 7.29 6.80
CA ILE A 77 -4.25 6.26 7.55
C ILE A 77 -3.49 6.07 8.85
N ILE A 78 -4.17 6.20 9.98
CA ILE A 78 -3.58 6.04 11.31
C ILE A 78 -4.47 5.11 12.12
N SER A 79 -3.89 4.00 12.56
CA SER A 79 -4.49 3.13 13.56
C SER A 79 -4.12 3.68 14.94
N LEU A 80 -5.11 4.12 15.70
CA LEU A 80 -4.99 4.48 17.12
C LEU A 80 -5.41 3.29 17.99
N ASP A 81 -5.37 3.41 19.31
CA ASP A 81 -5.63 2.25 20.19
C ASP A 81 -7.05 1.68 20.03
N ASN A 82 -8.05 2.53 19.80
CA ASN A 82 -9.47 2.11 19.74
C ASN A 82 -10.13 2.35 18.37
N ILE A 83 -9.48 3.10 17.47
CA ILE A 83 -10.12 3.57 16.25
C ILE A 83 -9.12 3.69 15.11
N LEU A 84 -9.59 3.48 13.89
CA LEU A 84 -8.86 3.81 12.68
C LEU A 84 -9.30 5.20 12.18
N THR A 85 -8.34 6.07 11.90
CA THR A 85 -8.56 7.38 11.31
C THR A 85 -8.02 7.44 9.89
N ILE A 86 -8.82 7.96 8.96
CA ILE A 86 -8.38 8.24 7.59
C ILE A 86 -8.60 9.73 7.31
N THR A 87 -7.50 10.44 7.04
CA THR A 87 -7.51 11.89 6.78
C THR A 87 -7.04 12.17 5.37
N LYS A 88 -7.84 12.91 4.61
CA LYS A 88 -7.51 13.37 3.26
C LYS A 88 -7.21 14.85 3.27
N TYR A 89 -6.02 15.22 2.80
CA TYR A 89 -5.55 16.60 2.69
C TYR A 89 -5.57 17.03 1.22
N PHE A 90 -6.03 18.25 0.96
CA PHE A 90 -6.19 18.81 -0.38
C PHE A 90 -5.81 20.29 -0.39
N THR A 91 -5.42 20.79 -1.56
CA THR A 91 -5.12 22.21 -1.78
C THR A 91 -6.40 23.05 -1.71
N ASP A 92 -6.25 24.36 -1.51
CA ASP A 92 -7.36 25.32 -1.62
C ASP A 92 -8.08 25.19 -2.97
N GLY A 93 -9.41 25.18 -2.93
CA GLY A 93 -10.28 24.92 -4.08
C GLY A 93 -10.45 23.43 -4.44
N GLY A 94 -9.73 22.52 -3.78
CA GLY A 94 -9.96 21.08 -3.86
C GLY A 94 -11.05 20.62 -2.89
N THR A 95 -11.58 19.41 -3.11
CA THR A 95 -12.49 18.77 -2.16
C THR A 95 -11.92 17.48 -1.57
N GLY A 96 -12.31 17.24 -0.33
CA GLY A 96 -12.10 16.00 0.41
C GLY A 96 -13.25 15.02 0.32
N ASP A 97 -14.37 15.38 -0.33
CA ASP A 97 -15.65 14.66 -0.28
C ASP A 97 -15.53 13.17 -0.59
N LYS A 98 -14.63 12.81 -1.52
CA LYS A 98 -14.28 11.41 -1.83
C LYS A 98 -13.95 10.55 -0.60
N VAL A 99 -13.41 11.11 0.49
CA VAL A 99 -13.14 10.31 1.70
C VAL A 99 -14.44 9.86 2.38
N ILE A 100 -15.47 10.71 2.35
CA ILE A 100 -16.79 10.45 2.93
C ILE A 100 -17.69 9.69 1.93
N ASP A 101 -17.68 10.09 0.67
CA ASP A 101 -18.65 9.59 -0.32
C ASP A 101 -18.20 8.31 -1.02
N GLU A 102 -16.88 8.07 -1.12
CA GLU A 102 -16.32 6.91 -1.81
C GLU A 102 -15.61 5.97 -0.82
N ILE A 103 -14.64 6.47 -0.05
CA ILE A 103 -13.77 5.61 0.79
C ILE A 103 -14.54 5.03 1.98
N GLN A 104 -15.27 5.85 2.74
CA GLN A 104 -15.98 5.38 3.93
C GLN A 104 -16.99 4.27 3.62
N PRO A 105 -17.92 4.40 2.65
CA PRO A 105 -18.91 3.36 2.36
C PRO A 105 -18.26 2.07 1.89
N ILE A 106 -17.19 2.17 1.09
CA ILE A 106 -16.44 0.99 0.61
C ILE A 106 -15.75 0.30 1.79
N LEU A 107 -15.08 1.05 2.66
CA LEU A 107 -14.39 0.48 3.82
C LEU A 107 -15.36 -0.20 4.79
N THR A 108 -16.47 0.46 5.13
CA THR A 108 -17.49 -0.12 6.03
C THR A 108 -18.04 -1.42 5.45
N LYS A 109 -18.40 -1.45 4.16
CA LYS A 109 -18.87 -2.66 3.48
C LYS A 109 -17.81 -3.76 3.44
N ARG A 110 -16.55 -3.40 3.15
CA ARG A 110 -15.42 -4.35 3.15
C ARG A 110 -15.15 -4.91 4.54
N LYS A 111 -15.26 -4.10 5.59
CA LYS A 111 -15.13 -4.52 6.98
C LYS A 111 -16.15 -5.61 7.31
N GLU A 112 -17.43 -5.37 7.02
CA GLU A 112 -18.52 -6.33 7.23
C GLU A 112 -18.32 -7.62 6.43
N LYS A 113 -18.00 -7.49 5.13
CA LYS A 113 -17.75 -8.66 4.27
C LYS A 113 -16.56 -9.47 4.74
N PHE A 114 -15.47 -8.80 5.08
CA PHE A 114 -14.27 -9.46 5.56
C PHE A 114 -14.54 -10.19 6.88
N ALA A 115 -15.24 -9.57 7.82
CA ALA A 115 -15.60 -10.19 9.10
C ALA A 115 -16.33 -11.52 8.95
N ASN A 116 -17.20 -11.63 7.93
CA ASN A 116 -18.00 -12.82 7.63
C ASN A 116 -17.27 -13.91 6.81
N LYS A 117 -16.01 -13.68 6.41
CA LYS A 117 -15.24 -14.68 5.64
C LYS A 117 -14.61 -15.72 6.56
N ASP A 118 -14.40 -16.91 5.99
CA ASP A 118 -13.60 -17.96 6.62
C ASP A 118 -12.19 -17.50 6.91
N GLN A 119 -11.63 -17.96 8.04
CA GLN A 119 -10.29 -17.59 8.49
C GLN A 119 -9.21 -17.82 7.41
N LYS A 120 -9.29 -18.94 6.68
CA LYS A 120 -8.36 -19.26 5.60
C LYS A 120 -8.42 -18.25 4.45
N ILE A 121 -9.59 -17.68 4.16
CA ILE A 121 -9.74 -16.64 3.13
C ILE A 121 -9.25 -15.29 3.65
N LYS A 122 -9.57 -14.94 4.91
CA LYS A 122 -9.06 -13.74 5.57
C LYS A 122 -7.53 -13.67 5.51
N GLU A 123 -6.85 -14.74 5.89
CA GLU A 123 -5.39 -14.82 5.87
C GLU A 123 -4.82 -14.61 4.46
N GLN A 124 -5.45 -15.19 3.45
CA GLN A 124 -4.99 -15.06 2.06
C GLN A 124 -5.20 -13.64 1.51
N ILE A 125 -6.31 -12.98 1.87
CA ILE A 125 -6.56 -11.57 1.55
C ILE A 125 -5.49 -10.69 2.22
N LEU A 126 -5.26 -10.84 3.52
CA LEU A 126 -4.28 -10.04 4.26
C LEU A 126 -2.85 -10.24 3.73
N LYS A 127 -2.46 -11.48 3.40
CA LYS A 127 -1.17 -11.76 2.75
C LYS A 127 -1.08 -11.14 1.36
N SER A 128 -2.18 -11.07 0.61
CA SER A 128 -2.19 -10.41 -0.69
C SER A 128 -2.03 -8.89 -0.55
N ILE A 129 -2.66 -8.28 0.45
CA ILE A 129 -2.47 -6.86 0.78
C ILE A 129 -1.02 -6.60 1.24
N LEU A 130 -0.39 -7.53 1.97
CA LEU A 130 1.04 -7.43 2.28
C LEU A 130 1.90 -7.35 1.01
N VAL A 131 1.62 -8.17 -0.02
CA VAL A 131 2.31 -8.08 -1.31
C VAL A 131 2.12 -6.70 -1.94
N GLU A 132 0.89 -6.16 -1.91
CA GLU A 132 0.60 -4.81 -2.40
C GLU A 132 1.47 -3.76 -1.69
N ARG A 133 1.57 -3.82 -0.36
CA ARG A 133 2.42 -2.92 0.43
C ARG A 133 3.89 -3.04 0.06
N LYS A 134 4.38 -4.26 -0.19
CA LYS A 134 5.77 -4.51 -0.58
C LYS A 134 6.11 -3.99 -1.98
N LEU A 135 5.16 -4.08 -2.92
CA LEU A 135 5.31 -3.47 -4.24
C LEU A 135 5.38 -1.93 -4.14
N ASP A 136 4.55 -1.34 -3.30
CA ASP A 136 4.55 0.09 -3.05
C ASP A 136 5.83 0.58 -2.35
N GLU A 137 6.34 -0.19 -1.38
CA GLU A 137 7.64 0.04 -0.75
C GLU A 137 8.76 0.01 -1.79
N CYS A 138 8.79 -1.02 -2.65
CA CYS A 138 9.78 -1.15 -3.72
C CYS A 138 9.75 0.07 -4.67
N ALA A 139 8.56 0.47 -5.14
CA ALA A 139 8.40 1.64 -6.00
C ALA A 139 8.89 2.92 -5.32
N ASN A 140 8.61 3.09 -4.03
CA ASN A 140 9.04 4.26 -3.28
C ASN A 140 10.56 4.30 -3.09
N LEU A 141 11.19 3.16 -2.76
CA LEU A 141 12.65 3.05 -2.61
C LEU A 141 13.38 3.38 -3.93
N ALA A 142 12.89 2.84 -5.05
CA ALA A 142 13.45 3.13 -6.37
C ALA A 142 13.35 4.62 -6.72
N LEU A 143 12.20 5.25 -6.47
CA LEU A 143 12.00 6.69 -6.70
C LEU A 143 12.85 7.59 -5.78
N LEU A 144 13.20 7.13 -4.59
CA LEU A 144 14.10 7.82 -3.67
C LEU A 144 15.59 7.56 -3.99
N GLN A 145 15.86 6.72 -5.01
CA GLN A 145 17.19 6.27 -5.38
C GLN A 145 17.95 5.71 -4.17
N GLU A 146 17.24 4.92 -3.35
CA GLU A 146 17.86 4.19 -2.26
C GLU A 146 18.85 3.15 -2.79
N ASN A 147 19.69 2.61 -1.92
CA ASN A 147 20.71 1.66 -2.36
C ASN A 147 20.09 0.41 -3.03
N ASN A 148 20.84 -0.16 -3.97
CA ASN A 148 20.41 -1.32 -4.75
C ASN A 148 20.03 -2.49 -3.85
N ARG A 149 20.74 -2.66 -2.73
CA ARG A 149 20.44 -3.66 -1.70
C ARG A 149 19.00 -3.57 -1.20
N ARG A 150 18.54 -2.38 -0.79
CA ARG A 150 17.16 -2.20 -0.27
C ARG A 150 16.11 -2.45 -1.34
N VAL A 151 16.35 -2.00 -2.58
CA VAL A 151 15.44 -2.27 -3.69
C VAL A 151 15.36 -3.78 -4.00
N TYR A 152 16.51 -4.46 -4.04
CA TYR A 152 16.58 -5.92 -4.21
C TYR A 152 15.78 -6.67 -3.15
N PHE A 153 15.97 -6.35 -1.87
CA PHE A 153 15.22 -7.00 -0.78
C PHE A 153 13.72 -6.72 -0.87
N ALA A 154 13.30 -5.50 -1.18
CA ALA A 154 11.88 -5.19 -1.33
C ALA A 154 11.22 -5.99 -2.47
N ILE A 155 11.92 -6.20 -3.59
CA ILE A 155 11.43 -7.06 -4.69
C ILE A 155 11.38 -8.52 -4.24
N GLY A 156 12.44 -9.00 -3.57
CA GLY A 156 12.51 -10.36 -3.04
C GLY A 156 11.36 -10.67 -2.08
N ASP A 157 11.14 -9.79 -1.10
CA ASP A 157 10.04 -9.90 -0.13
C ASP A 157 8.67 -9.98 -0.83
N ALA A 158 8.42 -9.13 -1.85
CA ALA A 158 7.17 -9.14 -2.61
C ALA A 158 6.99 -10.47 -3.36
N ARG A 159 8.04 -10.96 -4.00
CA ARG A 159 8.05 -12.22 -4.77
C ARG A 159 7.79 -13.43 -3.89
N GLU A 160 8.54 -13.54 -2.80
CA GLU A 160 8.45 -14.67 -1.86
C GLU A 160 7.11 -14.69 -1.15
N SER A 161 6.63 -13.52 -0.68
CA SER A 161 5.32 -13.41 -0.06
C SER A 161 4.20 -13.80 -1.02
N ALA A 162 4.29 -13.40 -2.30
CA ALA A 162 3.31 -13.76 -3.31
C ALA A 162 3.29 -15.25 -3.64
N ALA A 163 4.45 -15.91 -3.63
CA ALA A 163 4.59 -17.31 -4.04
C ALA A 163 3.88 -18.31 -3.11
N VAL A 164 3.56 -17.91 -1.88
CA VAL A 164 2.96 -18.76 -0.84
C VAL A 164 1.46 -18.52 -0.62
N ILE A 165 0.82 -17.72 -1.47
CA ILE A 165 -0.61 -17.36 -1.33
C ILE A 165 -1.43 -18.12 -2.38
N PRO A 166 -2.30 -19.08 -1.99
CA PRO A 166 -3.07 -19.84 -2.97
C PRO A 166 -3.97 -19.00 -3.88
N ILE A 167 -4.79 -18.08 -3.36
CA ILE A 167 -5.62 -17.20 -4.22
C ILE A 167 -4.80 -16.36 -5.20
N PHE A 168 -3.53 -16.08 -4.88
CA PHE A 168 -2.63 -15.39 -5.78
C PHE A 168 -2.11 -16.34 -6.85
N MET A 169 -1.56 -17.49 -6.45
CA MET A 169 -0.89 -18.43 -7.36
C MET A 169 -1.86 -19.17 -8.28
N GLU A 170 -3.11 -19.34 -7.88
CA GLU A 170 -4.17 -19.95 -8.68
C GLU A 170 -4.84 -18.94 -9.63
N ALA A 171 -4.61 -17.63 -9.46
CA ALA A 171 -5.19 -16.60 -10.29
C ALA A 171 -4.52 -16.53 -11.68
N GLU A 172 -5.33 -16.23 -12.69
CA GLU A 172 -4.83 -15.98 -14.05
C GLU A 172 -3.82 -14.82 -14.04
N GLY A 173 -2.66 -15.02 -14.65
CA GLY A 173 -1.58 -14.02 -14.71
C GLY A 173 -0.56 -14.10 -13.57
N ALA A 174 -0.75 -14.93 -12.55
CA ALA A 174 0.19 -15.09 -11.44
C ALA A 174 1.61 -15.47 -11.88
N SER A 175 1.72 -16.34 -12.89
CA SER A 175 3.02 -16.75 -13.46
C SER A 175 3.76 -15.58 -14.11
N LEU A 176 3.05 -14.67 -14.78
CA LEU A 176 3.63 -13.46 -15.38
C LEU A 176 4.10 -12.48 -14.30
N VAL A 177 3.33 -12.33 -13.22
CA VAL A 177 3.73 -11.51 -12.07
C VAL A 177 5.01 -12.06 -11.43
N GLN A 178 5.05 -13.36 -11.14
CA GLN A 178 6.23 -14.03 -10.59
C GLN A 178 7.45 -13.88 -11.50
N LEU A 179 7.28 -14.06 -12.81
CA LEU A 179 8.35 -13.87 -13.79
C LEU A 179 8.87 -12.43 -13.81
N ALA A 180 7.97 -11.44 -13.78
CA ALA A 180 8.33 -10.02 -13.77
C ALA A 180 9.11 -9.64 -12.49
N LEU A 181 8.65 -10.09 -11.33
CA LEU A 181 9.35 -9.88 -10.06
C LEU A 181 10.71 -10.57 -10.04
N ASN A 182 10.79 -11.82 -10.53
CA ASN A 182 12.05 -12.55 -10.64
C ASN A 182 13.07 -11.83 -11.52
N LYS A 183 12.64 -11.33 -12.70
CA LYS A 183 13.51 -10.58 -13.61
C LYS A 183 14.06 -9.31 -12.97
N TRP A 184 13.24 -8.57 -12.23
CA TRP A 184 13.69 -7.35 -11.54
C TRP A 184 14.58 -7.66 -10.35
N MET A 185 14.31 -8.75 -9.62
CA MET A 185 15.17 -9.22 -8.54
C MET A 185 16.56 -9.58 -9.08
N GLU A 186 16.65 -10.37 -10.15
CA GLU A 186 17.92 -10.70 -10.81
C GLU A 186 18.64 -9.47 -11.34
N THR A 187 17.90 -8.51 -11.90
CA THR A 187 18.46 -7.25 -12.39
C THR A 187 19.09 -6.46 -11.23
N ALA A 188 18.36 -6.29 -10.12
CA ALA A 188 18.86 -5.58 -8.94
C ALA A 188 20.02 -6.32 -8.26
N GLN A 189 20.01 -7.65 -8.28
CA GLN A 189 21.08 -8.48 -7.71
C GLN A 189 22.44 -8.25 -8.37
N ARG A 190 22.45 -8.01 -9.69
CA ARG A 190 23.67 -7.78 -10.50
C ARG A 190 24.24 -6.36 -10.34
N LEU A 191 23.49 -5.45 -9.74
CA LEU A 191 23.96 -4.10 -9.46
C LEU A 191 24.89 -4.11 -8.24
N ASP A 192 25.72 -3.08 -8.12
CA ASP A 192 26.54 -2.85 -6.94
C ASP A 192 25.65 -2.44 -5.76
N HIS A 193 25.59 -3.28 -4.72
CA HIS A 193 24.62 -3.20 -3.62
C HIS A 193 24.69 -1.90 -2.82
N GLU A 194 25.87 -1.29 -2.74
CA GLU A 194 26.12 -0.06 -1.98
C GLU A 194 25.85 1.21 -2.79
N LYS A 195 25.67 1.09 -4.12
CA LYS A 195 25.29 2.22 -4.97
C LYS A 195 23.78 2.44 -4.96
N ASN A 196 23.39 3.68 -5.24
CA ASN A 196 21.99 4.05 -5.43
C ASN A 196 21.38 3.35 -6.65
N PHE A 197 20.06 3.15 -6.60
CA PHE A 197 19.33 2.55 -7.71
C PHE A 197 19.43 3.41 -8.98
N PRO A 198 19.83 2.84 -10.15
CA PRO A 198 20.09 3.62 -11.35
C PRO A 198 18.84 4.31 -11.89
N GLU A 199 18.92 5.62 -12.13
CA GLU A 199 17.81 6.44 -12.63
C GLU A 199 17.21 5.92 -13.94
N ASN A 200 18.07 5.42 -14.83
CA ASN A 200 17.66 4.89 -16.13
C ASN A 200 16.83 3.59 -16.03
N LEU A 201 16.90 2.87 -14.90
CA LEU A 201 16.12 1.65 -14.67
C LEU A 201 14.77 1.92 -13.99
N ILE A 202 14.62 3.06 -13.31
CA ILE A 202 13.40 3.43 -12.57
C ILE A 202 12.14 3.34 -13.46
N PRO A 203 12.08 3.93 -14.67
CA PRO A 203 10.85 3.90 -15.48
C PRO A 203 10.43 2.47 -15.84
N GLY A 204 11.39 1.59 -16.13
CA GLY A 204 11.13 0.19 -16.43
C GLY A 204 10.53 -0.56 -15.24
N LEU A 205 11.14 -0.37 -14.05
CA LEU A 205 10.69 -1.01 -12.82
C LEU A 205 9.28 -0.54 -12.46
N LEU A 206 9.07 0.78 -12.43
CA LEU A 206 7.77 1.36 -12.08
C LEU A 206 6.67 0.93 -13.06
N LYS A 207 6.97 0.78 -14.35
CA LYS A 207 6.00 0.27 -15.32
C LYS A 207 5.53 -1.14 -14.95
N ASN A 208 6.44 -2.05 -14.64
CA ASN A 208 6.06 -3.42 -14.26
C ASN A 208 5.38 -3.46 -12.89
N LEU A 209 5.88 -2.76 -11.88
CA LEU A 209 5.23 -2.68 -10.57
C LEU A 209 3.82 -2.11 -10.66
N THR A 210 3.58 -1.09 -11.52
CA THR A 210 2.24 -0.54 -11.73
C THR A 210 1.28 -1.54 -12.36
N GLN A 211 1.76 -2.34 -13.32
CA GLN A 211 0.95 -3.40 -13.95
C GLN A 211 0.59 -4.50 -12.94
N ILE A 212 1.57 -4.94 -12.15
CA ILE A 212 1.36 -5.92 -11.08
C ILE A 212 0.40 -5.37 -10.03
N LYS A 213 0.59 -4.13 -9.60
CA LYS A 213 -0.28 -3.46 -8.61
C LYS A 213 -1.72 -3.41 -9.10
N ARG A 214 -1.97 -3.04 -10.36
CA ARG A 214 -3.33 -3.05 -10.93
C ARG A 214 -3.96 -4.44 -10.82
N TRP A 215 -3.27 -5.46 -11.34
CA TRP A 215 -3.75 -6.84 -11.30
C TRP A 215 -4.01 -7.33 -9.87
N LEU A 216 -3.13 -6.99 -8.93
CA LEU A 216 -3.25 -7.38 -7.53
C LEU A 216 -4.41 -6.67 -6.82
N LEU A 217 -4.63 -5.38 -7.10
CA LEU A 217 -5.76 -4.64 -6.56
C LEU A 217 -7.10 -5.24 -7.01
N ASP A 218 -7.19 -5.60 -8.29
CA ASP A 218 -8.37 -6.25 -8.87
C ASP A 218 -8.58 -7.65 -8.26
N LEU A 219 -7.49 -8.42 -8.11
CA LEU A 219 -7.53 -9.73 -7.47
C LEU A 219 -8.06 -9.64 -6.04
N ILE A 220 -7.44 -8.81 -5.19
CA ILE A 220 -7.85 -8.64 -3.79
C ILE A 220 -9.31 -8.20 -3.71
N SER A 221 -9.71 -7.21 -4.51
CA SER A 221 -11.10 -6.72 -4.55
C SER A 221 -12.07 -7.84 -4.95
N SER A 222 -11.70 -8.72 -5.89
CA SER A 222 -12.55 -9.82 -6.31
C SER A 222 -12.85 -10.86 -5.22
N PHE A 223 -11.99 -10.97 -4.19
CA PHE A 223 -12.20 -11.83 -3.03
C PHE A 223 -12.78 -11.08 -1.84
N LEU A 224 -12.45 -9.79 -1.68
CA LEU A 224 -12.90 -8.95 -0.59
C LEU A 224 -14.34 -8.47 -0.78
N ASP A 225 -14.69 -8.09 -2.01
CA ASP A 225 -15.97 -7.47 -2.37
C ASP A 225 -17.04 -8.46 -2.82
N LYS A 226 -16.71 -9.75 -2.97
CA LYS A 226 -17.69 -10.85 -3.05
C LYS A 226 -18.24 -11.10 -1.65
#